data_AF-A0A1B6LD77-F1
#
_entry.id   AF-A0A1B6LD77-F1
#
_cell.length_a   1.000
_cell.length_b   1.000
_cell.length_c   1.000
_cell.angle_alpha   90.00
_cell.angle_beta   90.00
_cell.angle_gamma   90.00
#
_symmetry.space_group_name_H-M   'P 1'
#
loop_
_entity.id
_entity.type
_entity.pdbx_description
1 polymer ?
#
loop_
_entity_poly.entity_id
_entity_poly.type
_entity_poly.pdbx_seq_one_letter_code
_entity_poly.pdbx_strand_id
1 'polypeptide(L)'
;NILDVTDYTSGYFSEDSEEENTELSEGVTAKNNRNKKRHEGSGPLLTNTTLTVLRHCGKYLQMSRLLRSNSTEVVACLSQLFDYYLYAVYAFFASDLLAGTSSSCLSLKLQATLKRIKESITHSQKEEEAAEYRVGEPNMSVVVDLSSSETLHGLAERVVAVESLVFLADQFTFLKPYLEHLQPQSHTLHVLYNQSVSVASEVRRPVYACVAWRAVDVRQALSQMMRVNWEVKDVKSEHSSYVDFILRDLQIFSMRLEEISKHITIGQPVMDSLWANIAEQLAEIFVEGFSSAKRCSNGGRGLMQLDWTQLVSQIEKMCSLRPIPHKEFVEAYVKAYYLPEPALETFVRDHTEYASKQMLALVSCTCQTNKKMRQKLTALIEEQERFGGR
;
A
#
# COMPACT_ATOMS: atom_id res chain seq x y z
N ASN A 1 -56.75 36.14 -16.41
CA ASN A 1 -56.30 36.38 -15.03
C ASN A 1 -54.97 35.67 -14.85
N ILE A 2 -53.82 36.30 -15.19
CA ILE A 2 -53.10 37.30 -14.38
C ILE A 2 -52.64 36.59 -13.09
N LEU A 3 -51.36 36.28 -12.79
CA LEU A 3 -50.07 36.80 -13.23
C LEU A 3 -48.97 35.73 -13.17
N ASP A 4 -48.06 35.86 -14.13
CA ASP A 4 -46.69 35.35 -14.18
C ASP A 4 -45.80 36.32 -13.39
N VAL A 5 -44.93 35.82 -12.52
CA VAL A 5 -43.79 36.57 -11.94
C VAL A 5 -42.63 35.60 -11.76
N THR A 6 -41.86 35.47 -12.83
CA THR A 6 -40.43 35.19 -12.80
C THR A 6 -39.68 36.40 -12.24
N ASP A 7 -38.75 36.15 -11.31
CA ASP A 7 -37.47 36.88 -11.10
C ASP A 7 -37.06 36.83 -9.63
N TYR A 8 -36.00 36.07 -9.33
CA TYR A 8 -34.95 36.44 -8.36
C TYR A 8 -33.70 35.62 -8.68
N THR A 9 -33.04 35.99 -9.78
CA THR A 9 -31.63 35.68 -10.05
C THR A 9 -30.77 36.60 -9.20
N SER A 10 -30.14 36.09 -8.13
CA SER A 10 -29.15 36.87 -7.38
C SER A 10 -27.82 36.87 -8.15
N GLY A 11 -27.56 37.97 -8.84
CA GLY A 11 -26.28 38.26 -9.47
C GLY A 11 -25.18 38.47 -8.42
N TYR A 12 -24.14 37.64 -8.48
CA TYR A 12 -22.87 37.91 -7.83
C TYR A 12 -22.02 38.70 -8.84
N PHE A 13 -21.90 40.01 -8.64
CA PHE A 13 -21.00 40.86 -9.40
C PHE A 13 -19.57 40.64 -8.89
N SER A 14 -18.69 40.22 -9.79
CA SER A 14 -17.24 40.29 -9.63
C SER A 14 -16.80 41.67 -10.15
N GLU A 15 -16.36 42.55 -9.27
CA GLU A 15 -15.68 43.79 -9.67
C GLU A 15 -14.20 43.45 -9.90
N ASP A 16 -13.80 43.53 -11.17
CA ASP A 16 -12.42 43.60 -11.61
C ASP A 16 -11.78 44.90 -11.08
N SER A 17 -10.53 44.81 -10.64
CA SER A 17 -9.68 45.97 -10.37
C SER A 17 -8.30 45.72 -10.99
N GLU A 18 -8.17 46.15 -12.24
CA GLU A 18 -6.93 46.63 -12.87
C GLU A 18 -6.62 48.00 -12.20
N GLU A 19 -5.42 48.48 -11.87
CA GLU A 19 -4.06 48.42 -12.39
C GLU A 19 -3.14 49.05 -11.30
N GLU A 20 -1.89 48.63 -11.14
CA GLU A 20 -0.72 49.54 -11.26
C GLU A 20 0.62 48.82 -11.02
N ASN A 21 1.50 48.96 -12.02
CA ASN A 21 2.90 48.57 -12.00
C ASN A 21 3.72 49.48 -11.08
N THR A 22 4.61 48.91 -10.28
CA THR A 22 5.83 49.60 -9.85
C THR A 22 6.99 48.60 -9.80
N GLU A 23 7.98 48.83 -10.66
CA GLU A 23 9.24 48.11 -10.70
C GLU A 23 10.26 48.68 -9.69
N LEU A 24 11.24 47.84 -9.36
CA LEU A 24 12.61 48.10 -8.86
C LEU A 24 12.87 48.16 -7.33
N SER A 25 13.44 47.07 -6.80
CA SER A 25 14.83 47.06 -6.31
C SER A 25 15.33 45.64 -6.03
N GLU A 26 16.46 45.30 -6.64
CA GLU A 26 17.21 44.05 -6.50
C GLU A 26 17.80 43.82 -5.10
N GLY A 27 18.03 42.55 -4.74
CA GLY A 27 18.68 42.16 -3.48
C GLY A 27 18.83 40.64 -3.30
N VAL A 28 19.73 40.05 -4.07
CA VAL A 28 20.40 38.73 -3.97
C VAL A 28 20.20 37.93 -2.65
N THR A 29 19.50 36.79 -2.72
CA THR A 29 19.98 35.47 -2.23
C THR A 29 19.13 34.35 -2.84
N ALA A 30 19.61 33.77 -3.93
CA ALA A 30 19.07 32.55 -4.51
C ALA A 30 19.86 31.34 -3.99
N LYS A 31 19.19 30.43 -3.28
CA LYS A 31 19.38 28.96 -3.39
C LYS A 31 18.40 28.20 -2.48
N ASN A 32 17.78 27.17 -3.06
CA ASN A 32 17.00 26.09 -2.44
C ASN A 32 15.58 26.37 -1.95
N ASN A 33 14.65 26.63 -2.88
CA ASN A 33 13.23 26.33 -2.62
C ASN A 33 12.40 25.99 -3.87
N ARG A 34 12.99 25.33 -4.87
CA ARG A 34 12.27 24.83 -6.05
C ARG A 34 11.92 23.35 -5.85
N ASN A 35 10.83 23.11 -5.14
CA ASN A 35 9.92 21.95 -5.36
C ASN A 35 8.68 21.95 -4.45
N LYS A 36 8.42 23.01 -3.69
CA LYS A 36 7.16 23.19 -2.96
C LYS A 36 6.14 24.00 -3.77
N LYS A 37 5.90 23.63 -5.04
CA LYS A 37 4.65 24.05 -5.70
C LYS A 37 3.55 23.10 -5.20
N ARG A 38 2.97 23.49 -4.06
CA ARG A 38 1.74 22.92 -3.51
C ARG A 38 0.67 22.92 -4.61
N HIS A 39 0.15 21.75 -4.95
CA HIS A 39 -1.21 21.62 -5.48
C HIS A 39 -2.19 22.00 -4.36
N GLU A 40 -2.28 23.29 -4.03
CA GLU A 40 -3.15 23.81 -2.96
C GLU A 40 -4.59 24.10 -3.43
N GLY A 41 -4.98 23.57 -4.60
CA GLY A 41 -6.28 23.88 -5.22
C GLY A 41 -7.09 22.69 -5.74
N SER A 42 -6.62 21.44 -5.60
CA SER A 42 -7.42 20.28 -6.02
C SER A 42 -8.28 19.82 -4.84
N GLY A 43 -9.61 19.87 -5.00
CA GLY A 43 -10.54 19.24 -4.07
C GLY A 43 -10.31 17.73 -3.93
N PRO A 44 -11.03 17.06 -3.02
CA PRO A 44 -10.86 15.62 -2.80
C PRO A 44 -11.17 14.82 -4.07
N LEU A 45 -10.38 13.76 -4.31
CA LEU A 45 -10.62 12.81 -5.40
C LEU A 45 -11.78 11.90 -4.99
N LEU A 46 -12.90 12.00 -5.70
CA LEU A 46 -14.12 11.28 -5.35
C LEU A 46 -14.73 10.58 -6.56
N THR A 47 -15.11 9.32 -6.38
CA THR A 47 -16.00 8.65 -7.31
C THR A 47 -17.43 9.20 -7.19
N ASN A 48 -18.17 9.16 -8.31
CA ASN A 48 -19.62 9.42 -8.29
C ASN A 48 -20.38 8.49 -7.32
N THR A 49 -19.88 7.27 -7.14
CA THR A 49 -20.43 6.29 -6.19
C THR A 49 -20.33 6.81 -4.76
N THR A 50 -19.18 7.34 -4.34
CA THR A 50 -18.98 7.90 -2.99
C THR A 50 -19.88 9.10 -2.73
N LEU A 51 -20.02 10.01 -3.71
CA LEU A 51 -20.96 11.12 -3.62
C LEU A 51 -22.41 10.63 -3.44
N THR A 52 -22.79 9.57 -4.14
CA THR A 52 -24.11 8.95 -4.02
C THR A 52 -24.31 8.31 -2.65
N VAL A 53 -23.30 7.56 -2.15
CA VAL A 53 -23.29 7.00 -0.79
C VAL A 53 -23.46 8.11 0.25
N LEU A 54 -22.72 9.21 0.16
CA LEU A 54 -22.84 10.35 1.08
C LEU A 54 -24.23 11.00 1.02
N ARG A 55 -24.83 11.12 -0.16
CA ARG A 55 -26.22 11.60 -0.31
C ARG A 55 -27.21 10.66 0.39
N HIS A 56 -27.02 9.34 0.30
CA HIS A 56 -27.83 8.37 1.04
C HIS A 56 -27.61 8.48 2.56
N CYS A 57 -26.37 8.64 3.00
CA CYS A 57 -26.07 8.91 4.41
C CYS A 57 -26.83 10.15 4.91
N GLY A 58 -26.80 11.25 4.14
CA GLY A 58 -27.54 12.47 4.47
C GLY A 58 -29.05 12.24 4.61
N LYS A 59 -29.66 11.46 3.71
CA LYS A 59 -31.08 11.08 3.79
C LYS A 59 -31.37 10.27 5.06
N TYR A 60 -30.54 9.29 5.40
CA TYR A 60 -30.70 8.50 6.62
C TYR A 60 -30.59 9.36 7.88
N LEU A 61 -29.61 10.27 7.95
CA LEU A 61 -29.45 11.18 9.08
C LEU A 61 -30.65 12.15 9.22
N GLN A 62 -31.19 12.63 8.10
CA GLN A 62 -32.39 13.46 8.10
C GLN A 62 -33.62 12.69 8.60
N MET A 63 -33.78 11.42 8.21
CA MET A 63 -34.83 10.55 8.72
C MET A 63 -34.68 10.33 10.23
N SER A 64 -33.47 10.04 10.72
CA SER A 64 -33.21 9.88 12.17
C SER A 64 -33.54 11.14 12.97
N ARG A 65 -33.29 12.33 12.40
CA ARG A 65 -33.63 13.61 13.03
C ARG A 65 -35.14 13.79 13.20
N LEU A 66 -35.93 13.36 12.21
CA LEU A 66 -37.39 13.48 12.23
C LEU A 66 -38.07 12.35 13.02
N LEU A 67 -37.49 11.15 12.99
CA LEU A 67 -37.99 9.92 13.59
C LEU A 67 -36.94 9.35 14.55
N ARG A 68 -36.79 9.97 15.73
CA ARG A 68 -35.77 9.57 16.72
C ARG A 68 -35.87 8.11 17.16
N SER A 69 -37.08 7.52 17.11
CA SER A 69 -37.33 6.11 17.40
C SER A 69 -36.54 5.15 16.49
N ASN A 70 -36.17 5.59 15.28
CA ASN A 70 -35.53 4.75 14.27
C ASN A 70 -34.01 5.01 14.17
N SER A 71 -33.43 5.72 15.16
CA SER A 71 -32.00 6.04 15.18
C SER A 71 -31.09 4.80 15.17
N THR A 72 -31.51 3.72 15.83
CA THR A 72 -30.81 2.42 15.86
C THR A 72 -30.71 1.78 14.48
N GLU A 73 -31.82 1.76 13.73
CA GLU A 73 -31.89 1.23 12.36
C GLU A 73 -31.05 2.07 11.40
N VAL A 74 -31.12 3.40 11.53
CA VAL A 74 -30.31 4.32 10.71
C VAL A 74 -28.83 4.06 10.89
N VAL A 75 -28.35 3.90 12.13
CA VAL A 75 -26.95 3.57 12.42
C VAL A 75 -26.56 2.22 11.81
N ALA A 76 -27.42 1.21 11.91
CA ALA A 76 -27.18 -0.09 11.30
C ALA A 76 -27.06 0.00 9.77
N CYS A 77 -27.96 0.73 9.10
CA CYS A 77 -27.91 0.95 7.65
C CYS A 77 -26.65 1.72 7.22
N LEU A 78 -26.26 2.76 7.97
CA LEU A 78 -25.01 3.50 7.72
C LEU A 78 -23.79 2.59 7.85
N SER A 79 -23.77 1.72 8.86
CA SER A 79 -22.70 0.74 9.07
C SER A 79 -22.63 -0.26 7.92
N GLN A 80 -23.76 -0.82 7.50
CA GLN A 80 -23.84 -1.76 6.37
C GLN A 80 -23.40 -1.11 5.06
N LEU A 81 -23.81 0.13 4.81
CA LEU A 81 -23.43 0.87 3.60
C LEU A 81 -21.92 1.13 3.54
N PHE A 82 -21.32 1.51 4.68
CA PHE A 82 -19.88 1.70 4.78
C PHE A 82 -19.12 0.38 4.57
N ASP A 83 -19.53 -0.69 5.26
CA ASP A 83 -18.93 -2.02 5.16
C ASP A 83 -18.98 -2.54 3.73
N TYR A 84 -20.14 -2.43 3.07
CA TYR A 84 -20.31 -2.86 1.69
C TYR A 84 -19.41 -2.07 0.73
N TYR A 85 -19.32 -0.74 0.91
CA TYR A 85 -18.46 0.09 0.07
C TYR A 85 -16.97 -0.24 0.26
N LEU A 86 -16.52 -0.42 1.50
CA LEU A 86 -15.16 -0.85 1.82
C LEU A 86 -14.83 -2.19 1.16
N TYR A 87 -15.71 -3.19 1.34
CA TYR A 87 -15.52 -4.51 0.76
C TYR A 87 -15.53 -4.48 -0.77
N ALA A 88 -16.41 -3.68 -1.40
CA ALA A 88 -16.44 -3.54 -2.85
C ALA A 88 -15.13 -2.95 -3.40
N VAL A 89 -14.61 -1.88 -2.79
CA VAL A 89 -13.32 -1.28 -3.20
C VAL A 89 -12.19 -2.31 -3.08
N TYR A 90 -12.11 -3.02 -1.96
CA TYR A 90 -11.11 -4.07 -1.78
C TYR A 90 -11.28 -5.21 -2.81
N ALA A 91 -12.50 -5.75 -2.95
CA ALA A 91 -12.80 -6.89 -3.81
C ALA A 91 -12.50 -6.60 -5.28
N PHE A 92 -12.71 -5.37 -5.74
CA PHE A 92 -12.40 -4.96 -7.12
C PHE A 92 -10.91 -4.75 -7.31
N PHE A 93 -10.33 -3.89 -6.46
CA PHE A 93 -9.01 -3.30 -6.69
C PHE A 93 -7.88 -4.02 -5.95
N ALA A 94 -8.15 -5.13 -5.26
CA ALA A 94 -7.13 -6.06 -4.75
C ALA A 94 -7.33 -7.48 -5.28
N SER A 95 -8.20 -7.68 -6.29
CA SER A 95 -8.56 -8.99 -6.85
C SER A 95 -7.39 -9.74 -7.49
N ASP A 96 -6.46 -9.00 -8.06
CA ASP A 96 -5.31 -9.51 -8.82
C ASP A 96 -4.03 -9.60 -7.99
N LEU A 97 -4.18 -9.54 -6.66
CA LEU A 97 -3.10 -9.72 -5.72
C LEU A 97 -2.62 -11.18 -5.72
N LEU A 98 -1.31 -11.39 -5.73
CA LEU A 98 -0.75 -12.73 -5.66
C LEU A 98 -1.16 -13.46 -4.37
N ALA A 99 -1.54 -14.73 -4.52
CA ALA A 99 -1.92 -15.59 -3.40
C ALA A 99 -0.84 -15.65 -2.29
N GLY A 100 0.44 -15.65 -2.65
CA GLY A 100 1.56 -15.67 -1.69
C GLY A 100 1.83 -14.33 -0.97
N THR A 101 1.37 -13.21 -1.51
CA THR A 101 1.61 -11.85 -0.98
C THR A 101 0.42 -11.34 -0.16
N SER A 102 -0.70 -12.06 -0.21
CA SER A 102 -1.94 -11.70 0.49
C SER A 102 -1.77 -11.65 2.01
N SER A 103 -0.93 -12.52 2.59
CA SER A 103 -0.69 -12.57 4.05
C SER A 103 0.26 -11.48 4.56
N SER A 104 1.18 -10.97 3.75
CA SER A 104 2.12 -9.91 4.15
C SER A 104 1.55 -8.50 4.02
N CYS A 105 0.65 -8.29 3.06
CA CYS A 105 0.07 -6.97 2.77
C CYS A 105 -1.17 -6.63 3.59
N LEU A 106 -1.90 -7.62 4.11
CA LEU A 106 -3.12 -7.45 4.90
C LEU A 106 -2.77 -7.43 6.39
N SER A 107 -3.22 -6.40 7.11
CA SER A 107 -3.19 -6.46 8.56
C SER A 107 -4.19 -7.50 9.07
N LEU A 108 -3.91 -8.09 10.24
CA LEU A 108 -4.83 -9.02 10.91
C LEU A 108 -6.22 -8.39 11.13
N LYS A 109 -6.24 -7.07 11.37
CA LYS A 109 -7.47 -6.32 11.61
C LYS A 109 -8.29 -6.16 10.33
N LEU A 110 -7.66 -5.72 9.24
CA LEU A 110 -8.30 -5.61 7.93
C LEU A 110 -8.79 -6.97 7.44
N GLN A 111 -7.98 -8.02 7.62
CA GLN A 111 -8.35 -9.39 7.26
C GLN A 111 -9.59 -9.87 8.02
N ALA A 112 -9.64 -9.65 9.34
CA ALA A 112 -10.80 -9.99 10.16
C ALA A 112 -12.05 -9.19 9.74
N THR A 113 -11.90 -7.90 9.44
CA THR A 113 -12.99 -7.05 8.96
C THR A 113 -13.52 -7.51 7.61
N LEU A 114 -12.66 -7.76 6.63
CA LEU A 114 -13.07 -8.24 5.31
C LEU A 114 -13.78 -9.59 5.40
N LYS A 115 -13.29 -10.49 6.25
CA LYS A 115 -13.93 -11.79 6.50
C LYS A 115 -15.32 -11.61 7.11
N ARG A 116 -15.46 -10.77 8.15
CA ARG A 116 -16.74 -10.44 8.79
C ARG A 116 -17.75 -9.88 7.79
N ILE A 117 -17.33 -8.92 6.95
CA ILE A 117 -18.20 -8.29 5.96
C ILE A 117 -18.62 -9.32 4.90
N LYS A 118 -17.69 -10.13 4.39
CA LYS A 118 -17.98 -11.18 3.41
C LYS A 118 -19.00 -12.19 3.95
N GLU A 119 -18.80 -12.67 5.18
CA GLU A 119 -19.74 -13.59 5.83
C GLU A 119 -21.12 -12.94 5.99
N SER A 120 -21.19 -11.68 6.39
CA SER A 120 -22.47 -10.94 6.46
C SER A 120 -23.18 -10.84 5.11
N ILE A 121 -22.45 -10.57 4.03
CA ILE A 121 -23.01 -10.49 2.66
C ILE A 121 -23.50 -11.88 2.21
N THR A 122 -22.72 -12.94 2.46
CA THR A 122 -23.07 -14.31 2.07
C THR A 122 -24.22 -14.90 2.89
N HIS A 123 -24.34 -14.56 4.19
CA HIS A 123 -25.46 -14.98 5.02
C HIS A 123 -26.79 -14.42 4.49
N SER A 124 -26.81 -13.17 4.00
CA SER A 124 -27.97 -12.59 3.31
C SER A 124 -28.36 -13.31 2.01
N GLN A 125 -27.52 -14.22 1.48
CA GLN A 125 -27.82 -15.00 0.26
C GLN A 125 -28.42 -16.38 0.53
N LYS A 126 -28.19 -16.98 1.71
CA LYS A 126 -28.56 -18.39 2.01
C LYS A 126 -29.95 -18.56 2.64
N GLU A 127 -30.59 -17.48 3.09
CA GLU A 127 -31.96 -17.50 3.61
C GLU A 127 -32.96 -17.23 2.48
N GLU A 128 -33.59 -18.30 1.97
CA GLU A 128 -34.36 -18.30 0.72
C GLU A 128 -35.69 -17.50 0.77
N GLU A 129 -36.17 -17.03 1.93
CA GLU A 129 -37.57 -16.58 2.08
C GLU A 129 -37.83 -15.06 1.99
N ALA A 130 -36.83 -14.18 1.91
CA ALA A 130 -37.06 -12.72 1.79
C ALA A 130 -36.29 -12.11 0.59
N ALA A 131 -36.88 -12.19 -0.61
CA ALA A 131 -36.24 -11.78 -1.86
C ALA A 131 -36.26 -10.26 -2.16
N GLU A 132 -36.96 -9.43 -1.38
CA GLU A 132 -37.26 -8.04 -1.78
C GLU A 132 -36.16 -7.02 -1.39
N TYR A 133 -35.21 -7.39 -0.51
CA TYR A 133 -34.17 -6.47 -0.01
C TYR A 133 -32.76 -7.09 0.06
N ARG A 134 -32.42 -8.04 -0.83
CA ARG A 134 -31.08 -8.67 -0.85
C ARG A 134 -30.04 -7.74 -1.49
N VAL A 135 -28.93 -7.53 -0.78
CA VAL A 135 -27.75 -6.85 -1.34
C VAL A 135 -26.90 -7.90 -2.06
N GLY A 136 -26.79 -7.80 -3.39
CA GLY A 136 -25.97 -8.71 -4.20
C GLY A 136 -24.47 -8.50 -4.01
N GLU A 137 -23.65 -9.44 -4.50
CA GLU A 137 -22.20 -9.23 -4.54
C GLU A 137 -21.87 -7.99 -5.38
N PRO A 138 -20.88 -7.18 -4.96
CA PRO A 138 -20.47 -6.03 -5.73
C PRO A 138 -19.88 -6.50 -7.06
N ASN A 139 -20.22 -5.82 -8.15
CA ASN A 139 -19.71 -6.11 -9.50
C ASN A 139 -18.95 -4.91 -10.07
N MET A 140 -17.76 -5.16 -10.60
CA MET A 140 -16.93 -4.12 -11.22
C MET A 140 -17.46 -3.78 -12.62
N SER A 141 -17.41 -2.50 -12.99
CA SER A 141 -17.76 -2.06 -14.34
C SER A 141 -16.79 -2.65 -15.37
N VAL A 142 -17.32 -3.11 -16.50
CA VAL A 142 -16.53 -3.65 -17.63
C VAL A 142 -15.60 -2.62 -18.28
N VAL A 143 -15.80 -1.32 -17.99
CA VAL A 143 -14.98 -0.22 -18.49
C VAL A 143 -13.64 -0.14 -17.75
N VAL A 144 -13.54 -0.70 -16.54
CA VAL A 144 -12.31 -0.68 -15.74
C VAL A 144 -11.34 -1.72 -16.26
N ASP A 145 -10.20 -1.28 -16.80
CA ASP A 145 -9.11 -2.14 -17.24
C ASP A 145 -7.97 -2.16 -16.22
N LEU A 146 -7.81 -3.29 -15.53
CA LEU A 146 -6.73 -3.54 -14.58
C LEU A 146 -5.55 -4.31 -15.21
N SER A 147 -5.59 -4.61 -16.50
CA SER A 147 -4.62 -5.48 -17.17
C SER A 147 -3.50 -4.71 -17.88
N SER A 148 -3.79 -3.50 -18.38
CA SER A 148 -2.83 -2.71 -19.16
C SER A 148 -1.61 -2.27 -18.33
N SER A 149 -0.41 -2.61 -18.81
CA SER A 149 0.84 -2.17 -18.19
C SER A 149 1.13 -0.68 -18.40
N GLU A 150 0.62 -0.10 -19.50
CA GLU A 150 0.82 1.33 -19.83
C GLU A 150 0.15 2.24 -18.81
N THR A 151 -1.03 1.84 -18.31
CA THR A 151 -1.79 2.56 -17.27
C THR A 151 -1.45 2.10 -15.85
N LEU A 152 -0.31 1.41 -15.68
CA LEU A 152 0.10 0.81 -14.41
C LEU A 152 -0.99 -0.05 -13.78
N HIS A 153 -1.65 -0.89 -14.59
CA HIS A 153 -2.66 -1.85 -14.17
C HIS A 153 -3.89 -1.18 -13.50
N GLY A 154 -4.35 -0.10 -14.12
CA GLY A 154 -5.49 0.70 -13.67
C GLY A 154 -5.18 1.51 -12.40
N LEU A 155 -3.96 2.06 -12.30
CA LEU A 155 -3.55 2.80 -11.10
C LEU A 155 -4.47 4.00 -10.84
N ALA A 156 -4.94 4.69 -11.88
CA ALA A 156 -5.81 5.84 -11.71
C ALA A 156 -7.14 5.46 -11.02
N GLU A 157 -7.77 4.40 -11.50
CA GLU A 157 -9.01 3.85 -10.95
C GLU A 157 -8.81 3.37 -9.52
N ARG A 158 -7.70 2.67 -9.25
CA ARG A 158 -7.32 2.22 -7.90
C ARG A 158 -7.17 3.39 -6.94
N VAL A 159 -6.46 4.46 -7.34
CA VAL A 159 -6.25 5.66 -6.52
C VAL A 159 -7.57 6.35 -6.23
N VAL A 160 -8.38 6.62 -7.26
CA VAL A 160 -9.66 7.31 -7.06
C VAL A 160 -10.59 6.48 -6.17
N ALA A 161 -10.64 5.15 -6.33
CA ALA A 161 -11.47 4.28 -5.50
C ALA A 161 -11.03 4.26 -4.02
N VAL A 162 -9.74 4.06 -3.77
CA VAL A 162 -9.21 3.97 -2.39
C VAL A 162 -9.26 5.32 -1.69
N GLU A 163 -8.83 6.40 -2.34
CA GLU A 163 -8.87 7.73 -1.71
C GLU A 163 -10.31 8.21 -1.48
N SER A 164 -11.26 7.77 -2.32
CA SER A 164 -12.68 7.99 -2.05
C SER A 164 -13.19 7.26 -0.81
N LEU A 165 -12.74 6.02 -0.58
CA LEU A 165 -13.06 5.25 0.62
C LEU A 165 -12.46 5.90 1.87
N VAL A 166 -11.21 6.36 1.80
CA VAL A 166 -10.56 7.06 2.92
C VAL A 166 -11.29 8.36 3.22
N PHE A 167 -11.63 9.15 2.20
CA PHE A 167 -12.45 10.34 2.39
C PHE A 167 -13.80 10.03 3.04
N LEU A 168 -14.47 8.96 2.61
CA LEU A 168 -15.72 8.52 3.23
C LEU A 168 -15.51 8.19 4.72
N ALA A 169 -14.43 7.50 5.07
CA ALA A 169 -14.08 7.21 6.46
C ALA A 169 -13.83 8.48 7.28
N ASP A 170 -13.21 9.50 6.69
CA ASP A 170 -13.04 10.82 7.32
C ASP A 170 -14.38 11.51 7.56
N GLN A 171 -15.33 11.42 6.60
CA GLN A 171 -16.69 11.95 6.80
C GLN A 171 -17.41 11.22 7.94
N PHE A 172 -17.27 9.90 8.04
CA PHE A 172 -17.83 9.14 9.18
C PHE A 172 -17.17 9.53 10.51
N THR A 173 -15.86 9.77 10.52
CA THR A 173 -15.14 10.25 11.70
C THR A 173 -15.63 11.63 12.12
N PHE A 174 -15.86 12.53 11.16
CA PHE A 174 -16.46 13.84 11.42
C PHE A 174 -17.88 13.73 11.99
N LEU A 175 -18.69 12.80 11.48
CA LEU A 175 -20.07 12.56 11.95
C LEU A 175 -20.15 11.84 13.30
N LYS A 176 -19.05 11.28 13.81
CA LYS A 176 -19.03 10.45 15.02
C LYS A 176 -19.70 11.10 16.24
N PRO A 177 -19.42 12.37 16.61
CA PRO A 177 -20.05 12.98 17.79
C PRO A 177 -21.57 13.08 17.65
N TYR A 178 -22.07 13.32 16.44
CA TYR A 178 -23.51 13.39 16.17
C TYR A 178 -24.16 12.00 16.29
N LEU A 179 -23.54 10.96 15.73
CA LEU A 179 -24.04 9.60 15.82
C LEU A 179 -24.02 9.08 17.28
N GLU A 180 -22.97 9.36 18.04
CA GLU A 180 -22.89 9.02 19.47
C GLU A 180 -23.94 9.76 20.29
N HIS A 181 -24.28 11.00 19.93
CA HIS A 181 -25.38 11.73 20.55
C HIS A 181 -26.75 11.10 20.24
N LEU A 182 -26.97 10.66 19.00
CA LEU A 182 -28.20 9.99 18.61
C LEU A 182 -28.37 8.62 19.28
N GLN A 183 -27.28 7.87 19.48
CA GLN A 183 -27.30 6.56 20.09
C GLN A 183 -26.15 6.37 21.10
N PRO A 184 -26.27 6.90 22.32
CA PRO A 184 -25.27 6.75 23.35
C PRO A 184 -25.00 5.27 23.67
N GLN A 185 -23.73 4.90 23.84
CA GLN A 185 -23.30 3.54 24.21
C GLN A 185 -23.71 2.44 23.19
N SER A 186 -23.91 2.81 21.92
CA SER A 186 -24.22 1.87 20.85
C SER A 186 -23.08 0.90 20.58
N HIS A 187 -23.33 -0.41 20.75
CA HIS A 187 -22.41 -1.45 20.31
C HIS A 187 -22.14 -1.38 18.79
N THR A 188 -23.17 -1.08 17.99
CA THR A 188 -23.06 -0.95 16.54
C THR A 188 -22.13 0.19 16.12
N LEU A 189 -22.22 1.36 16.77
CA LEU A 189 -21.27 2.45 16.53
C LEU A 189 -19.85 2.07 16.92
N HIS A 190 -19.68 1.40 18.06
CA HIS A 190 -18.37 0.93 18.48
C HIS A 190 -17.75 -0.03 17.45
N VAL A 191 -18.54 -0.98 16.93
CA VAL A 191 -18.10 -1.90 15.87
C VAL A 191 -17.76 -1.12 14.59
N LEU A 192 -18.64 -0.23 14.12
CA LEU A 192 -18.42 0.57 12.91
C LEU A 192 -17.09 1.33 12.97
N TYR A 193 -16.83 2.08 14.04
CA TYR A 193 -15.62 2.89 14.13
C TYR A 193 -14.37 2.06 14.37
N ASN A 194 -14.43 1.10 15.30
CA ASN A 194 -13.24 0.36 15.71
C ASN A 194 -12.88 -0.81 14.79
N GLN A 195 -13.83 -1.31 13.98
CA GLN A 195 -13.58 -2.44 13.08
C GLN A 195 -13.64 -2.07 11.60
N SER A 196 -14.40 -1.04 11.21
CA SER A 196 -14.57 -0.70 9.78
C SER A 196 -13.92 0.63 9.40
N VAL A 197 -14.35 1.74 10.00
CA VAL A 197 -13.84 3.09 9.65
C VAL A 197 -12.33 3.17 9.88
N SER A 198 -11.85 2.64 11.01
CA SER A 198 -10.43 2.68 11.36
C SER A 198 -9.51 1.85 10.45
N VAL A 199 -10.02 0.91 9.65
CA VAL A 199 -9.20 0.11 8.71
C VAL A 199 -9.28 0.61 7.27
N ALA A 200 -10.08 1.65 6.99
CA ALA A 200 -10.31 2.13 5.62
C ALA A 200 -9.02 2.53 4.90
N SER A 201 -8.10 3.22 5.60
CA SER A 201 -6.79 3.60 5.04
C SER A 201 -5.85 2.41 4.84
N GLU A 202 -6.06 1.30 5.56
CA GLU A 202 -5.22 0.11 5.43
C GLU A 202 -5.43 -0.59 4.07
N VAL A 203 -6.57 -0.34 3.40
CA VAL A 203 -6.86 -0.84 2.05
C VAL A 203 -5.85 -0.34 1.00
N ARG A 204 -5.17 0.79 1.24
CA ARG A 204 -4.09 1.29 0.37
C ARG A 204 -3.02 0.24 0.10
N ARG A 205 -2.55 -0.45 1.15
CA ARG A 205 -1.43 -1.39 1.04
C ARG A 205 -1.72 -2.54 0.07
N PRO A 206 -2.77 -3.36 0.23
CA PRO A 206 -3.06 -4.47 -0.69
C PRO A 206 -3.44 -3.99 -2.10
N VAL A 207 -4.19 -2.88 -2.23
CA VAL A 207 -4.60 -2.37 -3.56
C VAL A 207 -3.41 -1.86 -4.36
N TYR A 208 -2.53 -1.08 -3.73
CA TYR A 208 -1.34 -0.55 -4.40
C TYR A 208 -0.24 -1.60 -4.53
N ALA A 209 -0.23 -2.65 -3.69
CA ALA A 209 0.66 -3.79 -3.86
C ALA A 209 0.45 -4.48 -5.21
N CYS A 210 -0.80 -4.55 -5.71
CA CYS A 210 -1.11 -5.05 -7.05
C CYS A 210 -0.44 -4.25 -8.18
N VAL A 211 -0.09 -3.00 -7.97
CA VAL A 211 0.65 -2.22 -8.97
C VAL A 211 2.15 -2.36 -8.75
N ALA A 212 2.58 -2.21 -7.49
CA ALA A 212 3.97 -2.24 -7.07
C ALA A 212 4.70 -3.55 -7.46
N TRP A 213 4.09 -4.72 -7.26
CA TRP A 213 4.75 -6.00 -7.56
C TRP A 213 5.07 -6.24 -9.04
N ARG A 214 4.48 -5.46 -9.93
CA ARG A 214 4.73 -5.49 -11.37
C ARG A 214 5.70 -4.39 -11.82
N ALA A 215 6.22 -3.60 -10.89
CA ALA A 215 7.18 -2.55 -11.18
C ALA A 215 8.53 -3.11 -11.65
N VAL A 216 8.87 -4.35 -11.28
CA VAL A 216 10.14 -5.01 -11.63
C VAL A 216 9.87 -6.45 -12.06
N ASP A 217 10.54 -6.94 -13.10
CA ASP A 217 10.51 -8.36 -13.44
C ASP A 217 11.39 -9.16 -12.46
N VAL A 218 10.74 -9.66 -11.40
CA VAL A 218 11.35 -10.50 -10.36
C VAL A 218 12.07 -11.71 -10.94
N ARG A 219 11.48 -12.39 -11.94
CA ARG A 219 12.04 -13.62 -12.50
C ARG A 219 13.32 -13.32 -13.27
N GLN A 220 13.31 -12.26 -14.07
CA GLN A 220 14.49 -11.82 -14.81
C GLN A 220 15.58 -11.29 -13.88
N ALA A 221 15.22 -10.53 -12.84
CA ALA A 221 16.16 -10.05 -11.83
C ALA A 221 16.88 -11.22 -11.14
N LEU A 222 16.14 -12.18 -10.59
CA LEU A 222 16.71 -13.37 -9.95
C LEU A 222 17.55 -14.21 -10.93
N SER A 223 17.13 -14.34 -12.20
CA SER A 223 17.89 -15.01 -13.25
C SER A 223 19.26 -14.36 -13.50
N GLN A 224 19.34 -13.04 -13.48
CA GLN A 224 20.60 -12.32 -13.60
C GLN A 224 21.46 -12.48 -12.33
N MET A 225 20.86 -12.38 -11.14
CA MET A 225 21.57 -12.57 -9.86
C MET A 225 22.19 -13.97 -9.76
N MET A 226 21.51 -15.01 -10.23
CA MET A 226 22.05 -16.39 -10.26
C MET A 226 23.32 -16.53 -11.11
N ARG A 227 23.56 -15.64 -12.07
CA ARG A 227 24.74 -15.65 -12.94
C ARG A 227 25.92 -14.87 -12.36
N VAL A 228 25.71 -14.13 -11.27
CA VAL A 228 26.77 -13.37 -10.61
C VAL A 228 27.76 -14.32 -9.94
N ASN A 229 29.04 -14.11 -10.20
CA ASN A 229 30.09 -14.81 -9.49
C ASN A 229 30.39 -14.12 -8.14
N TRP A 230 29.95 -14.75 -7.05
CA TRP A 230 30.17 -14.29 -5.67
C TRP A 230 31.54 -14.69 -5.07
N GLU A 231 32.38 -15.40 -5.82
CA GLU A 231 33.78 -15.72 -5.46
C GLU A 231 34.73 -14.67 -6.07
N VAL A 232 34.57 -13.42 -5.60
CA VAL A 232 35.34 -12.26 -6.03
C VAL A 232 36.68 -12.22 -5.27
N LYS A 233 37.79 -12.18 -6.02
CA LYS A 233 39.14 -12.11 -5.45
C LYS A 233 39.53 -10.70 -5.01
N ASP A 234 39.22 -9.71 -5.85
CA ASP A 234 39.56 -8.30 -5.62
C ASP A 234 38.30 -7.46 -5.42
N VAL A 235 38.30 -6.57 -4.43
CA VAL A 235 37.16 -5.69 -4.15
C VAL A 235 36.79 -4.90 -5.40
N LYS A 236 35.58 -5.11 -5.91
CA LYS A 236 35.06 -4.38 -7.06
C LYS A 236 34.56 -3.00 -6.63
N SER A 237 34.78 -2.00 -7.49
CA SER A 237 34.25 -0.64 -7.32
C SER A 237 32.90 -0.43 -8.03
N GLU A 238 32.46 -1.41 -8.82
CA GLU A 238 31.26 -1.35 -9.63
C GLU A 238 30.24 -2.37 -9.12
N HIS A 239 28.96 -1.97 -9.15
CA HIS A 239 27.84 -2.84 -8.83
C HIS A 239 27.53 -3.81 -9.98
N SER A 240 26.76 -4.85 -9.67
CA SER A 240 26.34 -5.88 -10.61
C SER A 240 25.30 -5.37 -11.61
N SER A 241 25.35 -5.85 -12.86
CA SER A 241 24.46 -5.40 -13.95
C SER A 241 22.96 -5.61 -13.70
N TYR A 242 22.59 -6.54 -12.82
CA TYR A 242 21.18 -6.75 -12.46
C TYR A 242 20.61 -5.55 -11.70
N VAL A 243 21.45 -4.78 -11.00
CA VAL A 243 21.03 -3.54 -10.33
C VAL A 243 20.61 -2.51 -11.37
N ASP A 244 21.37 -2.34 -12.46
CA ASP A 244 20.99 -1.45 -13.56
C ASP A 244 19.71 -1.90 -14.26
N PHE A 245 19.50 -3.20 -14.39
CA PHE A 245 18.25 -3.78 -14.90
C PHE A 245 17.05 -3.36 -14.03
N ILE A 246 17.14 -3.59 -12.71
CA ILE A 246 16.08 -3.20 -11.77
C ILE A 246 15.86 -1.68 -11.79
N LEU A 247 16.93 -0.88 -11.80
CA LEU A 247 16.82 0.58 -11.84
C LEU A 247 16.13 1.08 -13.11
N ARG A 248 16.35 0.43 -14.25
CA ARG A 248 15.64 0.75 -15.50
C ARG A 248 14.15 0.49 -15.37
N ASP A 249 13.75 -0.66 -14.81
CA ASP A 249 12.34 -0.99 -14.58
C ASP A 249 11.68 0.06 -13.67
N LEU A 250 12.35 0.44 -12.58
CA LEU A 250 11.88 1.50 -11.67
C LEU A 250 11.78 2.88 -12.35
N GLN A 251 12.70 3.21 -13.25
CA GLN A 251 12.64 4.46 -14.01
C GLN A 251 11.43 4.49 -14.95
N ILE A 252 11.16 3.38 -15.65
CA ILE A 252 9.96 3.22 -16.48
C ILE A 252 8.69 3.36 -15.62
N PHE A 253 8.67 2.73 -14.45
CA PHE A 253 7.58 2.87 -13.50
C PHE A 253 7.36 4.33 -13.08
N SER A 254 8.43 5.05 -12.71
CA SER A 254 8.37 6.46 -12.33
C SER A 254 7.85 7.34 -13.47
N MET A 255 8.31 7.11 -14.70
CA MET A 255 7.83 7.86 -15.87
C MET A 255 6.33 7.65 -16.12
N ARG A 256 5.84 6.41 -15.99
CA ARG A 256 4.41 6.12 -16.13
C ARG A 256 3.58 6.70 -14.99
N LEU A 257 4.12 6.68 -13.77
CA LEU A 257 3.48 7.29 -12.61
C LEU A 257 3.35 8.82 -12.77
N GLU A 258 4.39 9.47 -13.29
CA GLU A 258 4.38 10.89 -13.64
C GLU A 258 3.33 11.20 -14.73
N GLU A 259 3.18 10.33 -15.74
CA GLU A 259 2.15 10.50 -16.77
C GLU A 259 0.73 10.44 -16.17
N ILE A 260 0.46 9.45 -15.32
CA ILE A 260 -0.83 9.33 -14.63
C ILE A 260 -1.10 10.54 -13.72
N SER A 261 -0.05 11.05 -13.07
CA SER A 261 -0.13 12.23 -12.20
C SER A 261 -0.53 13.52 -12.94
N LYS A 262 -0.47 13.55 -14.28
CA LYS A 262 -0.98 14.68 -15.09
C LYS A 262 -2.50 14.69 -15.19
N HIS A 263 -3.14 13.53 -15.08
CA HIS A 263 -4.59 13.37 -15.22
C HIS A 263 -5.32 13.36 -13.88
N ILE A 264 -4.61 12.99 -12.82
CA ILE A 264 -5.16 12.70 -11.51
C ILE A 264 -4.18 13.21 -10.46
N THR A 265 -4.68 13.85 -9.39
CA THR A 265 -3.81 14.28 -8.30
C THR A 265 -3.41 13.05 -7.49
N ILE A 266 -2.13 12.69 -7.44
CA ILE A 266 -1.67 11.58 -6.59
C ILE A 266 -1.16 12.14 -5.27
N GLY A 267 -1.87 11.84 -4.18
CA GLY A 267 -1.50 12.30 -2.84
C GLY A 267 -0.24 11.62 -2.30
N GLN A 268 0.46 12.28 -1.38
CA GLN A 268 1.65 11.72 -0.75
C GLN A 268 1.42 10.35 -0.07
N PRO A 269 0.30 10.09 0.63
CA PRO A 269 0.04 8.76 1.20
C PRO A 269 -0.03 7.63 0.17
N VAL A 270 -0.44 7.94 -1.06
CA VAL A 270 -0.47 6.99 -2.18
C VAL A 270 0.95 6.72 -2.67
N MET A 271 1.72 7.78 -2.90
CA MET A 271 3.12 7.68 -3.31
C MET A 271 3.94 6.87 -2.30
N ASP A 272 3.79 7.18 -1.01
CA ASP A 272 4.48 6.48 0.08
C ASP A 272 4.09 4.99 0.10
N SER A 273 2.81 4.66 -0.08
CA SER A 273 2.36 3.27 -0.11
C SER A 273 2.85 2.49 -1.34
N LEU A 274 2.88 3.11 -2.53
CA LEU A 274 3.43 2.48 -3.74
C LEU A 274 4.93 2.17 -3.55
N TRP A 275 5.71 3.16 -3.14
CA TRP A 275 7.14 3.00 -2.95
C TRP A 275 7.50 2.10 -1.78
N ALA A 276 6.67 2.04 -0.72
CA ALA A 276 6.88 1.11 0.39
C ALA A 276 6.69 -0.35 -0.06
N ASN A 277 5.64 -0.64 -0.85
CA ASN A 277 5.42 -1.96 -1.43
C ASN A 277 6.56 -2.35 -2.41
N ILE A 278 7.05 -1.39 -3.23
CA ILE A 278 8.19 -1.62 -4.12
C ILE A 278 9.45 -1.92 -3.30
N ALA A 279 9.74 -1.14 -2.26
CA ALA A 279 10.92 -1.34 -1.41
C ALA A 279 10.93 -2.71 -0.72
N GLU A 280 9.76 -3.16 -0.22
CA GLU A 280 9.57 -4.51 0.34
C GLU A 280 9.88 -5.59 -0.70
N GLN A 281 9.29 -5.50 -1.90
CA GLN A 281 9.56 -6.45 -2.98
C GLN A 281 11.05 -6.49 -3.36
N LEU A 282 11.70 -5.34 -3.47
CA LEU A 282 13.12 -5.27 -3.81
C LEU A 282 13.99 -5.91 -2.72
N ALA A 283 13.64 -5.72 -1.45
CA ALA A 283 14.33 -6.35 -0.35
C ALA A 283 14.22 -7.89 -0.42
N GLU A 284 13.03 -8.41 -0.73
CA GLU A 284 12.79 -9.85 -0.96
C GLU A 284 13.60 -10.39 -2.15
N ILE A 285 13.62 -9.68 -3.29
CA ILE A 285 14.42 -10.06 -4.47
C ILE A 285 15.90 -10.17 -4.10
N PHE A 286 16.43 -9.20 -3.35
CA PHE A 286 17.84 -9.15 -3.01
C PHE A 286 18.23 -10.29 -2.07
N VAL A 287 17.46 -10.53 -1.00
CA VAL A 287 17.75 -11.66 -0.09
C VAL A 287 17.58 -13.00 -0.80
N GLU A 288 16.53 -13.18 -1.61
CA GLU A 288 16.35 -14.42 -2.37
C GLU A 288 17.51 -14.64 -3.35
N GLY A 289 17.90 -13.60 -4.10
CA GLY A 289 19.01 -13.66 -5.04
C GLY A 289 20.36 -13.90 -4.36
N PHE A 290 20.64 -13.25 -3.23
CA PHE A 290 21.86 -13.49 -2.44
C PHE A 290 21.90 -14.89 -1.86
N SER A 291 20.77 -15.42 -1.41
CA SER A 291 20.69 -16.79 -0.89
C SER A 291 20.96 -17.86 -1.95
N SER A 292 20.84 -17.53 -3.24
CA SER A 292 21.18 -18.45 -4.34
C SER A 292 22.69 -18.69 -4.48
N ALA A 293 23.55 -17.88 -3.82
CA ALA A 293 24.99 -18.02 -3.86
C ALA A 293 25.45 -19.31 -3.15
N LYS A 294 25.99 -20.26 -3.91
CA LYS A 294 26.53 -21.53 -3.35
C LYS A 294 27.77 -21.32 -2.49
N ARG A 295 28.57 -20.31 -2.84
CA ARG A 295 29.79 -19.88 -2.14
C ARG A 295 29.86 -18.36 -2.26
N CYS A 296 30.23 -17.71 -1.16
CA CYS A 296 30.35 -16.25 -1.11
C CYS A 296 31.62 -15.85 -0.37
N SER A 297 32.58 -15.32 -1.12
CA SER A 297 33.86 -14.79 -0.62
C SER A 297 33.66 -13.47 0.12
N ASN A 298 34.67 -12.99 0.87
CA ASN A 298 34.61 -11.66 1.49
C ASN A 298 34.42 -10.54 0.45
N GLY A 299 35.11 -10.62 -0.70
CA GLY A 299 34.89 -9.69 -1.82
C GLY A 299 33.46 -9.76 -2.37
N GLY A 300 32.89 -10.96 -2.46
CA GLY A 300 31.51 -11.17 -2.89
C GLY A 300 30.47 -10.60 -1.92
N ARG A 301 30.68 -10.73 -0.61
CA ARG A 301 29.84 -10.10 0.42
C ARG A 301 29.92 -8.57 0.34
N GLY A 302 31.12 -8.04 0.09
CA GLY A 302 31.31 -6.62 -0.19
C GLY A 302 30.53 -6.16 -1.44
N LEU A 303 30.53 -6.98 -2.50
CA LEU A 303 29.72 -6.73 -3.69
C LEU A 303 28.21 -6.76 -3.39
N MET A 304 27.71 -7.72 -2.61
CA MET A 304 26.30 -7.74 -2.17
C MET A 304 25.90 -6.45 -1.46
N GLN A 305 26.77 -5.94 -0.56
CA GLN A 305 26.54 -4.68 0.14
C GLN A 305 26.57 -3.48 -0.81
N LEU A 306 27.52 -3.45 -1.76
CA LEU A 306 27.61 -2.39 -2.77
C LEU A 306 26.36 -2.36 -3.66
N ASP A 307 25.92 -3.52 -4.14
CA ASP A 307 24.74 -3.67 -5.00
C ASP A 307 23.48 -3.14 -4.32
N TRP A 308 23.26 -3.51 -3.05
CA TRP A 308 22.12 -3.01 -2.27
C TRP A 308 22.22 -1.52 -1.99
N THR A 309 23.41 -1.04 -1.59
CA THR A 309 23.62 0.38 -1.28
C THR A 309 23.38 1.27 -2.51
N GLN A 310 23.84 0.83 -3.67
CA GLN A 310 23.63 1.54 -4.93
C GLN A 310 22.14 1.61 -5.27
N LEU A 311 21.40 0.50 -5.14
CA LEU A 311 19.97 0.48 -5.38
C LEU A 311 19.23 1.45 -4.44
N VAL A 312 19.47 1.36 -3.13
CA VAL A 312 18.83 2.22 -2.11
C VAL A 312 19.09 3.70 -2.39
N SER A 313 20.34 4.07 -2.71
CA SER A 313 20.72 5.45 -3.04
C SER A 313 19.97 6.01 -4.24
N GLN A 314 19.66 5.17 -5.25
CA GLN A 314 18.88 5.60 -6.41
C GLN A 314 17.37 5.66 -6.09
N ILE A 315 16.82 4.68 -5.37
CA ILE A 315 15.40 4.70 -4.95
C ILE A 315 15.11 5.94 -4.10
N GLU A 316 16.02 6.30 -3.19
CA GLU A 316 15.89 7.51 -2.39
C GLU A 316 15.72 8.77 -3.26
N LYS A 317 16.28 8.83 -4.47
CA LYS A 317 16.07 9.98 -5.37
C LYS A 317 14.69 9.97 -6.03
N MET A 318 14.03 8.82 -6.09
CA MET A 318 12.75 8.62 -6.79
C MET A 318 11.55 8.70 -5.83
N CYS A 319 11.76 8.59 -4.53
CA CYS A 319 10.71 8.65 -3.52
C CYS A 319 11.09 9.50 -2.29
N SER A 320 10.07 9.89 -1.52
CA SER A 320 10.17 10.67 -0.28
C SER A 320 10.43 9.82 0.96
N LEU A 321 10.38 8.50 0.86
CA LEU A 321 10.48 7.61 2.03
C LEU A 321 11.87 7.72 2.66
N ARG A 322 11.91 8.06 3.95
CA ARG A 322 13.14 8.13 4.75
C ARG A 322 12.87 7.62 6.16
N PRO A 323 13.50 6.53 6.62
CA PRO A 323 14.35 5.60 5.85
C PRO A 323 13.56 4.79 4.81
N ILE A 324 14.26 4.13 3.87
CA ILE A 324 13.64 3.16 2.97
C ILE A 324 13.16 1.94 3.76
N PRO A 325 11.89 1.52 3.66
CA PRO A 325 11.36 0.34 4.34
C PRO A 325 12.13 -0.93 3.97
N HIS A 326 12.23 -1.88 4.91
CA HIS A 326 12.92 -3.16 4.72
C HIS A 326 14.42 -3.07 4.36
N LYS A 327 15.03 -1.89 4.49
CA LYS A 327 16.49 -1.74 4.33
C LYS A 327 17.29 -2.63 5.28
N GLU A 328 16.85 -2.68 6.53
CA GLU A 328 17.50 -3.47 7.58
C GLU A 328 17.38 -4.97 7.33
N PHE A 329 16.32 -5.45 6.67
CA PHE A 329 16.14 -6.85 6.30
C PHE A 329 17.28 -7.34 5.38
N VAL A 330 17.59 -6.59 4.32
CA VAL A 330 18.71 -6.97 3.43
C VAL A 330 20.05 -6.80 4.13
N GLU A 331 20.25 -5.69 4.84
CA GLU A 331 21.52 -5.41 5.52
C GLU A 331 21.83 -6.43 6.62
N ALA A 332 20.84 -6.83 7.40
CA ALA A 332 21.00 -7.82 8.46
C ALA A 332 21.39 -9.18 7.87
N TYR A 333 20.75 -9.60 6.77
CA TYR A 333 21.12 -10.83 6.06
C TYR A 333 22.58 -10.81 5.57
N VAL A 334 23.03 -9.71 4.97
CA VAL A 334 24.43 -9.58 4.51
C VAL A 334 25.40 -9.50 5.70
N LYS A 335 25.05 -8.79 6.77
CA LYS A 335 25.86 -8.70 8.00
C LYS A 335 25.97 -10.06 8.71
N ALA A 336 24.97 -10.93 8.59
CA ALA A 336 24.95 -12.24 9.22
C ALA A 336 26.11 -13.15 8.77
N TYR A 337 26.66 -12.93 7.57
CA TYR A 337 27.84 -13.64 7.07
C TYR A 337 29.11 -13.43 7.93
N TYR A 338 29.14 -12.37 8.74
CA TYR A 338 30.29 -11.99 9.58
C TYR A 338 30.09 -12.33 11.06
N LEU A 339 28.95 -12.90 11.44
CA LEU A 339 28.66 -13.22 12.83
C LEU A 339 29.55 -14.37 13.34
N PRO A 340 30.09 -14.28 14.57
CA PRO A 340 30.71 -15.41 15.24
C PRO A 340 29.68 -16.49 15.55
N GLU A 341 30.12 -17.74 15.75
CA GLU A 341 29.22 -18.90 15.90
C GLU A 341 28.08 -18.73 16.93
N PRO A 342 28.31 -18.20 18.15
CA PRO A 342 27.23 -18.02 19.12
C PRO A 342 26.18 -16.97 18.68
N ALA A 343 26.64 -15.91 18.00
CA ALA A 343 25.77 -14.87 17.50
C ALA A 343 24.99 -15.34 16.26
N LEU A 344 25.60 -16.18 15.42
CA LEU A 344 24.91 -16.80 14.29
C LEU A 344 23.79 -17.75 14.75
N GLU A 345 24.01 -18.52 15.82
CA GLU A 345 22.95 -19.36 16.41
C GLU A 345 21.77 -18.53 16.93
N THR A 346 22.07 -17.41 17.59
CA THR A 346 21.06 -16.46 18.06
C THR A 346 20.31 -15.84 16.88
N PHE A 347 21.03 -15.46 15.82
CA PHE A 347 20.44 -14.92 14.61
C PHE A 347 19.49 -15.91 13.93
N VAL A 348 19.90 -17.17 13.79
CA VAL A 348 19.06 -18.25 13.26
C VAL A 348 17.86 -18.54 14.15
N ARG A 349 17.93 -18.33 15.46
CA ARG A 349 16.78 -18.54 16.32
C ARG A 349 15.77 -17.39 16.21
N ASP A 350 16.26 -16.16 16.26
CA ASP A 350 15.44 -14.98 16.53
C ASP A 350 14.91 -14.33 15.24
N HIS A 351 15.59 -14.48 14.10
CA HIS A 351 15.17 -13.91 12.81
C HIS A 351 14.34 -14.91 11.99
N THR A 352 13.04 -14.97 12.27
CA THR A 352 12.08 -15.87 11.63
C THR A 352 11.51 -15.33 10.32
N GLU A 353 11.73 -14.05 10.02
CA GLU A 353 11.25 -13.39 8.80
C GLU A 353 11.90 -13.88 7.50
N TYR A 354 12.99 -14.65 7.59
CA TYR A 354 13.66 -15.23 6.43
C TYR A 354 13.25 -16.68 6.20
N ALA A 355 13.09 -17.05 4.93
CA ALA A 355 12.73 -18.42 4.56
C ALA A 355 13.80 -19.43 4.97
N SER A 356 13.40 -20.66 5.29
CA SER A 356 14.30 -21.77 5.66
C SER A 356 15.43 -21.96 4.64
N LYS A 357 15.11 -21.90 3.34
CA LYS A 357 16.08 -21.97 2.25
C LYS A 357 17.16 -20.88 2.35
N GLN A 358 16.75 -19.64 2.67
CA GLN A 358 17.66 -18.50 2.77
C GLN A 358 18.61 -18.65 3.96
N MET A 359 18.09 -19.16 5.10
CA MET A 359 18.90 -19.45 6.28
C MET A 359 19.86 -20.63 6.07
N LEU A 360 19.40 -21.70 5.42
CA LEU A 360 20.24 -22.85 5.10
C LEU A 360 21.40 -22.46 4.17
N ALA A 361 21.15 -21.58 3.19
CA ALA A 361 22.18 -21.05 2.31
C ALA A 361 23.24 -20.25 3.08
N LEU A 362 22.81 -19.35 3.98
CA LEU A 362 23.68 -18.56 4.85
C LEU A 362 24.56 -19.47 5.71
N VAL A 363 23.95 -20.41 6.46
CA VAL A 363 24.64 -21.38 7.33
C VAL A 363 25.63 -22.24 6.54
N SER A 364 25.25 -22.68 5.33
CA SER A 364 26.14 -23.44 4.45
C SER A 364 27.39 -22.64 4.05
N CYS A 365 27.25 -21.32 3.85
CA CYS A 365 28.35 -20.44 3.48
C CYS A 365 29.24 -20.02 4.67
N THR A 366 28.66 -19.79 5.85
CA THR A 366 29.40 -19.34 7.03
C THR A 366 30.10 -20.49 7.76
N CYS A 367 29.46 -21.67 7.84
CA CYS A 367 29.99 -22.83 8.56
C CYS A 367 30.72 -23.84 7.65
N GLN A 368 31.36 -23.39 6.57
CA GLN A 368 32.05 -24.29 5.61
C GLN A 368 33.11 -25.18 6.28
N THR A 369 33.83 -24.64 7.26
CA THR A 369 34.91 -25.34 7.99
C THR A 369 34.40 -26.10 9.21
N ASN A 370 33.29 -25.69 9.84
CA ASN A 370 32.73 -26.30 11.05
C ASN A 370 31.49 -27.14 10.76
N LYS A 371 31.71 -28.41 10.39
CA LYS A 371 30.63 -29.37 10.05
C LYS A 371 29.64 -29.61 11.20
N LYS A 372 30.13 -29.65 12.45
CA LYS A 372 29.29 -29.91 13.63
C LYS A 372 28.31 -28.76 13.86
N MET A 373 28.80 -27.52 13.77
CA MET A 373 27.96 -26.34 13.91
C MET A 373 26.94 -26.25 12.77
N ARG A 374 27.37 -26.52 11.53
CA ARG A 374 26.47 -26.57 10.38
C ARG A 374 25.32 -27.56 10.59
N GLN A 375 25.61 -28.79 11.02
CA GLN A 375 24.58 -29.80 11.30
C GLN A 375 23.61 -29.34 12.40
N LYS A 376 24.13 -28.75 13.48
CA LYS A 376 23.31 -28.22 14.58
C LYS A 376 22.34 -27.14 14.10
N LEU A 377 22.84 -26.14 13.35
CA LEU A 377 22.02 -25.03 12.87
C LEU A 377 21.02 -25.47 11.79
N THR A 378 21.40 -26.40 10.91
CA THR A 378 20.46 -26.99 9.94
C THR A 378 19.30 -27.69 10.65
N ALA A 379 19.58 -28.49 11.68
CA ALA A 379 18.53 -29.14 12.47
C ALA A 379 17.60 -28.12 13.15
N LEU A 380 18.17 -27.03 13.70
CA LEU A 380 17.40 -25.95 14.32
C LEU A 380 16.44 -25.28 13.32
N ILE A 381 16.90 -25.01 12.09
CA ILE A 381 16.06 -24.40 11.04
C ILE A 381 14.92 -25.34 10.64
N GLU A 382 15.21 -26.63 10.43
CA GLU A 382 14.21 -27.63 10.09
C GLU A 382 13.18 -27.85 11.21
N GLU A 383 13.60 -27.76 12.46
CA GLU A 383 12.72 -27.82 13.63
C GLU A 383 11.76 -26.63 13.67
N GLN A 384 12.28 -25.41 13.46
CA GLN A 384 11.46 -24.20 13.41
C GLN A 384 10.42 -24.23 12.29
N GLU A 385 10.79 -24.71 11.10
CA GLU A 385 9.88 -24.88 9.96
C GLU A 385 8.75 -25.87 10.28
N ARG A 386 9.06 -26.99 10.95
CA ARG A 386 8.05 -28.00 11.34
C ARG A 386 7.04 -27.49 12.35
N PHE A 387 7.45 -26.62 13.28
CA PHE A 387 6.57 -26.09 14.32
C PHE A 387 5.87 -24.78 13.91
N GLY A 388 5.98 -24.34 12.66
CA GLY A 388 5.39 -23.09 12.18
C GLY A 388 6.02 -21.86 12.84
N GLY A 389 7.26 -21.98 13.32
CA GLY A 389 8.03 -20.88 13.89
C GLY A 389 8.68 -19.99 12.83
N ARG A 390 8.59 -20.35 11.55
CA ARG A 390 9.09 -19.62 10.38
C ARG A 390 8.04 -19.63 9.28
#